data_AF-A0A6F9C393-F1
#
_entry.id   AF-A0A6F9C393-F1
#
_cell.length_a   1.000
_cell.length_b   1.000
_cell.length_c   1.000
_cell.angle_alpha   90.00
_cell.angle_beta   90.00
_cell.angle_gamma   90.00
#
_symmetry.space_group_name_H-M   'P 1'
#
loop_
_entity.id
_entity.type
_entity.pdbx_description
1 polymer ?
#
loop_
_entity_poly.entity_id
_entity_poly.type
_entity_poly.pdbx_seq_one_letter_code
_entity_poly.pdbx_strand_id
1 'polypeptide(L)' 'MLRLANATAGNTNEVIHLEKCFDIGKTAGGHVLGGLEVFTKAEVVIGDATDLLYEREIDHCKGFPELLTRRRLEDDFT' A
#
# COMPACT_ATOMS: atom_id res chain seq x y z
N MET A 1 -8.97 19.46 -2.79
CA MET A 1 -9.58 18.58 -1.77
C MET A 1 -8.57 17.47 -1.49
N LEU A 2 -7.95 17.49 -0.31
CA LEU A 2 -7.00 16.47 0.14
C LEU A 2 -7.78 15.18 0.46
N ARG A 3 -7.31 14.03 0.01
CA ARG A 3 -7.89 12.72 0.34
C ARG A 3 -6.81 11.86 0.96
N LEU A 4 -7.19 11.08 1.98
CA LEU A 4 -6.29 10.21 2.70
C LEU A 4 -6.41 8.79 2.14
N ALA A 5 -5.27 8.17 1.89
CA ALA A 5 -5.14 6.77 1.55
C ALA A 5 -4.02 6.17 2.38
N ASN A 6 -4.20 4.92 2.78
CA ASN A 6 -3.15 4.15 3.43
C ASN A 6 -2.88 2.86 2.65
N ALA A 7 -1.62 2.47 2.68
CA ALA A 7 -1.11 1.24 2.09
C ALA A 7 0.15 0.85 2.86
N THR A 8 0.40 -0.45 2.97
CA THR A 8 1.73 -0.96 3.34
C THR A 8 2.36 -1.50 2.07
N ALA A 9 3.67 -1.28 1.88
CA ALA A 9 4.38 -1.79 0.72
C ALA A 9 5.72 -2.47 1.07
N GLY A 10 5.94 -3.65 0.50
CA GLY A 10 7.14 -4.48 0.58
C GLY A 10 7.72 -4.93 -0.78
N ASN A 11 6.93 -4.94 -1.86
CA ASN A 11 7.34 -5.29 -3.24
C ASN A 11 6.36 -4.69 -4.28
N THR A 12 6.34 -5.17 -5.53
CA THR A 12 5.47 -4.61 -6.60
C THR A 12 3.99 -5.03 -6.51
N ASN A 13 3.59 -5.88 -5.55
CA ASN A 13 2.23 -6.43 -5.45
C ASN A 13 1.47 -5.90 -4.23
N GLU A 14 1.07 -4.62 -4.31
CA GLU A 14 0.59 -3.85 -3.16
C GLU A 14 -0.90 -3.59 -3.11
N VAL A 15 -1.39 -3.47 -1.86
CA VAL A 15 -2.78 -3.09 -1.58
C VAL A 15 -2.82 -1.63 -1.20
N ILE A 16 -3.19 -0.79 -2.17
CA ILE A 16 -3.50 0.62 -1.93
C ILE A 16 -5.01 0.77 -1.86
N HIS A 17 -5.51 1.32 -0.75
CA HIS A 17 -6.91 1.75 -0.65
C HIS A 17 -6.99 3.25 -0.84
N LEU A 18 -7.77 3.69 -1.82
CA LEU A 18 -8.00 5.10 -2.11
C LEU A 18 -9.47 5.44 -1.97
N GLU A 19 -9.73 6.60 -1.38
CA GLU A 19 -11.03 7.25 -1.47
C GLU A 19 -10.97 8.33 -2.55
N LYS A 20 -11.88 8.26 -3.53
CA LYS A 20 -12.02 9.22 -4.63
C LYS A 20 -13.46 9.73 -4.67
N CYS A 21 -13.68 10.98 -4.32
CA CYS A 21 -14.90 11.73 -4.63
C CYS A 21 -14.98 12.21 -6.09
N PHE A 22 -16.17 12.08 -6.67
CA PHE A 22 -16.52 12.39 -8.05
C PHE A 22 -17.66 13.40 -8.00
N ASP A 23 -17.32 14.67 -8.22
CA ASP A 23 -18.25 15.81 -8.14
C ASP A 23 -18.96 15.97 -6.78
N ILE A 24 -19.59 17.12 -6.54
CA ILE A 24 -20.02 17.63 -5.22
C ILE A 24 -20.71 16.55 -4.36
N GLY A 25 -20.00 16.07 -3.32
CA GLY A 25 -20.57 15.34 -2.18
C GLY A 25 -20.58 13.80 -2.25
N LYS A 26 -20.10 13.16 -3.33
CA LYS A 26 -20.06 11.68 -3.42
C LYS A 26 -18.65 11.13 -3.41
N THR A 27 -18.35 10.23 -2.46
CA THR A 27 -17.08 9.48 -2.37
C THR A 27 -17.27 8.05 -2.84
N ALA A 28 -16.38 7.57 -3.72
CA ALA A 28 -16.21 6.15 -4.04
C ALA A 28 -14.86 5.69 -3.46
N GLY A 29 -14.82 4.53 -2.81
CA GLY A 29 -13.60 3.97 -2.21
C GLY A 29 -13.42 2.50 -2.56
N GLY A 30 -12.19 2.01 -2.53
CA GLY A 30 -11.89 0.59 -2.77
C GLY A 30 -10.41 0.30 -2.99
N HIS A 31 -10.13 -0.96 -3.36
CA HIS A 31 -8.81 -1.42 -3.75
C HIS A 31 -8.43 -0.90 -5.14
N VAL A 32 -7.20 -0.42 -5.26
CA VAL A 32 -6.69 0.22 -6.46
C VAL A 32 -6.10 -0.83 -7.41
N LEU A 33 -6.70 -0.98 -8.58
CA LEU A 33 -6.24 -1.92 -9.62
C LEU A 33 -5.25 -1.29 -10.62
N GLY A 34 -4.70 -0.12 -10.30
CA GLY A 34 -3.87 0.69 -11.19
C GLY A 34 -4.68 1.66 -12.06
N GLY A 35 -4.02 2.30 -13.03
CA GLY A 35 -4.67 3.21 -14.00
C GLY A 35 -5.18 4.53 -13.43
N LEU A 36 -4.70 4.93 -12.25
CA LEU A 36 -5.05 6.23 -11.67
C LEU A 36 -4.19 7.34 -12.26
N GLU A 37 -4.84 8.18 -13.07
CA GLU A 37 -4.21 9.35 -13.68
C GLU A 37 -4.21 10.55 -12.72
N VAL A 38 -3.05 11.20 -12.58
CA VAL A 38 -2.91 12.45 -11.83
C VAL A 38 -3.34 13.60 -12.74
N PHE A 39 -4.50 14.19 -12.46
CA PHE A 39 -5.03 15.26 -13.30
C PHE A 39 -4.28 16.59 -13.16
N THR A 40 -3.95 16.99 -11.93
CA THR A 40 -3.25 18.26 -11.67
C THR A 40 -2.05 18.09 -10.74
N LYS A 41 -2.26 17.43 -9.60
CA LYS A 41 -1.22 17.14 -8.62
C LYS A 41 -1.61 15.93 -7.77
N ALA A 42 -0.61 15.13 -7.40
CA ALA A 42 -0.69 14.16 -6.33
C ALA A 42 0.37 14.51 -5.28
N GLU A 43 -0.01 14.48 -4.02
CA GLU A 43 0.89 14.63 -2.88
C GLU A 43 0.96 13.27 -2.20
N VAL A 44 2.17 12.72 -2.09
CA VAL A 44 2.40 11.37 -1.57
C VAL A 44 3.52 11.44 -0.54
N VAL A 45 3.30 10.82 0.62
CA VAL A 45 4.30 10.62 1.66
C VAL A 45 4.51 9.13 1.83
N ILE A 46 5.77 8.69 1.73
CA ILE A 46 6.16 7.28 1.88
C ILE A 46 7.06 7.18 3.10
N GLY A 47 6.71 6.29 4.04
CA GLY A 47 7.59 5.90 5.13
C GLY A 47 8.32 4.60 4.77
N ASP A 48 9.61 4.55 5.04
CA ASP A 48 10.42 3.34 4.91
C ASP A 48 10.77 2.81 6.30
N ALA A 49 10.35 1.59 6.61
CA ALA A 49 10.63 0.92 7.88
C ALA A 49 11.86 0.03 7.71
N THR A 50 13.05 0.62 7.77
CA THR A 50 14.34 -0.01 7.41
C THR A 50 14.67 -1.28 8.18
N ASP A 51 14.08 -1.45 9.37
CA ASP A 51 14.33 -2.58 10.26
C ASP A 51 13.36 -3.74 10.05
N LEU A 52 12.41 -3.58 9.12
CA LEU A 52 11.39 -4.56 8.80
C LEU A 52 11.53 -5.06 7.36
N LEU A 53 11.18 -6.33 7.18
CA LEU A 53 11.00 -6.99 5.89
C LEU A 53 9.51 -7.32 5.74
N TYR A 54 8.97 -6.97 4.59
CA TYR A 54 7.58 -7.20 4.23
C TYR A 54 7.51 -8.25 3.12
N GLU A 55 6.83 -9.36 3.39
CA GLU A 55 6.59 -10.46 2.45
C GLU A 55 5.09 -10.70 2.28
N ARG A 56 4.72 -11.47 1.25
CA ARG A 56 3.36 -11.99 1.12
C ARG A 56 3.37 -13.51 1.08
N GLU A 57 2.58 -14.13 1.94
CA GLU A 57 2.45 -15.60 2.03
C GLU A 57 0.99 -16.02 1.87
N ILE A 58 0.74 -17.13 1.18
CA ILE A 58 -0.63 -17.64 0.98
C ILE A 58 -1.25 -17.99 2.33
N ASP A 59 -2.31 -17.29 2.70
CA ASP A 59 -3.19 -17.69 3.80
C ASP A 59 -4.23 -18.68 3.25
N HIS A 60 -4.09 -19.97 3.61
CA HIS A 60 -4.97 -21.04 3.15
C HIS A 60 -6.44 -20.86 3.58
N CYS A 61 -6.72 -20.07 4.63
CA CYS A 61 -8.09 -19.78 5.05
C CYS A 61 -8.75 -18.69 4.20
N LYS A 62 -7.96 -17.78 3.63
CA LYS A 62 -8.47 -16.63 2.85
C LYS A 62 -8.29 -16.79 1.35
N GLY A 63 -7.33 -17.61 0.92
CA GLY A 63 -7.03 -17.85 -0.50
C GLY A 63 -6.23 -16.74 -1.18
N PHE A 64 -5.73 -15.76 -0.42
CA PHE A 64 -4.93 -14.64 -0.94
C PHE A 64 -3.56 -14.60 -0.25
N PRO A 65 -2.51 -14.12 -0.93
CA PRO A 65 -1.24 -13.80 -0.27
C PRO A 65 -1.45 -12.65 0.70
N GLU A 66 -1.18 -12.86 1.98
CA GLU A 66 -1.37 -11.86 3.05
C GLU A 66 -0.03 -11.30 3.54
N LEU A 67 -0.07 -10.10 4.12
CA LEU A 67 1.13 -9.41 4.60
C LEU A 67 1.78 -10.16 5.77
N LEU A 68 3.07 -10.47 5.61
CA LEU A 68 3.93 -10.99 6.65
C LEU A 68 5.03 -9.96 6.95
N THR A 69 5.22 -9.67 8.24
CA THR A 69 6.25 -8.73 8.71
C THR A 69 7.32 -9.49 9.47
N ARG A 70 8.59 -9.34 9.09
CA ARG A 70 9.75 -9.89 9.81
C ARG A 70 10.72 -8.78 10.18
N ARG A 71 11.55 -9.02 11.20
CA ARG A 71 12.69 -8.14 11.46
C ARG A 71 13.75 -8.38 10.40
N ARG A 72 14.36 -7.31 9.88
CA ARG A 72 15.55 -7.41 9.06
C ARG A 72 16.72 -7.81 9.97
N LEU A 73 17.35 -8.95 9.70
CA LEU A 73 18.61 -9.29 10.35
C LEU A 73 19.68 -8.36 9.76
N GLU A 74 20.51 -7.78 10.62
CA GLU A 74 21.70 -7.07 10.17
C GLU A 74 22.64 -8.10 9.56
N ASP A 75 23.10 -7.88 8.33
CA ASP A 75 24.22 -8.65 7.81
C ASP A 75 25.44 -8.30 8.69
N ASP A 76 25.88 -9.25 9.51
CA ASP A 76 27.14 -9.16 10.25
C ASP A 76 28.28 -9.11 9.23
N PHE A 77 28.62 -7.91 8.75
CA PHE A 77 29.86 -7.67 8.02
C PHE A 77 31.03 -7.84 8.99
N THR A 78 31.57 -9.07 9.06
CA THR A 78 32.90 -9.34 9.60
C THR A 78 33.97 -8.98 8.56
#